data_AF-A0A7V9F7C3-F1
#
_entry.id   AF-A0A7V9F7C3-F1
#
_cell.length_a   1.000
_cell.length_b   1.000
_cell.length_c   1.000
_cell.angle_alpha   90.00
_cell.angle_beta   90.00
_cell.angle_gamma   90.00
#
_symmetry.space_group_name_H-M   'P 1'
#
loop_
_entity.id
_entity.type
_entity.pdbx_description
1 polymer ?
#
loop_
_entity_poly.entity_id
_entity_poly.type
_entity_poly.pdbx_seq_one_letter_code
_entity_poly.pdbx_strand_id
1 'polypeptide(L)'
;MDAFSTVPAPVNEPNLDYAPSSRERDELEVRLVELQKEPVDLLVTIGGEHRWGAGEAFDVVQPHNHQQVLGVTRGATGTDAEAAIQAAADAAPGWRAMSFEDRAAIILKAAELLAGPWRQTLNAATMLGQSKTAWQAEIDSACELVDFWRFNVHYAKQILSEQPMANAKGVWNRTDHRPLEGFVYAITPFNFTAIAGNLPTAPALMGNTVLWKPSVTQQFSAHFLMLLLEEAGMPPGVINMLPGHGAAISDVALSHPDLAGIHFTGSTATFRHLWQTVGENISGYRSYPRIVGETGGKDFIIAHPSADPDVVRTAMTRGAFEYQGQKCSAASRAYIARSVWDKMGDDFIAEVDSLAVGDVTDLSNFMGAVIDRRAFDKHKTAIEQAHKSETLDVIAGGKVDDSVGYFVHPTVVQADDPTDVMFDTEYFGPILAVHVYDDSDFEAAVHQMEAFSQYALTGCIIAQDRKAIAWSMEALRFAAGN
;
A
#
# COMPACT_ATOMS: atom_id res chain seq x y z
N MET A 1 -32.96 -2.67 -20.97
CA MET A 1 -32.75 -4.10 -20.68
C MET A 1 -33.64 -4.44 -19.50
N ASP A 2 -34.50 -5.45 -19.61
CA ASP A 2 -35.38 -5.89 -18.51
C ASP A 2 -34.79 -7.14 -17.86
N ALA A 3 -33.92 -6.97 -16.85
CA ALA A 3 -33.25 -8.08 -16.18
C ALA A 3 -32.83 -7.75 -14.74
N PHE A 4 -32.75 -8.78 -13.90
CA PHE A 4 -31.94 -8.76 -12.68
C PHE A 4 -30.63 -9.50 -12.99
N SER A 5 -29.61 -8.74 -13.36
CA SER A 5 -28.26 -9.24 -13.61
C SER A 5 -27.61 -9.75 -12.32
N THR A 6 -26.73 -10.73 -12.46
CA THR A 6 -25.74 -11.10 -11.44
C THR A 6 -24.36 -10.80 -11.98
N VAL A 7 -23.41 -10.48 -11.11
CA VAL A 7 -21.99 -10.36 -11.47
C VAL A 7 -21.30 -11.71 -11.24
N PRO A 8 -20.19 -12.01 -11.92
CA PRO A 8 -19.40 -13.19 -11.64
C PRO A 8 -19.04 -13.28 -10.15
N ALA A 9 -19.06 -14.49 -9.59
CA ALA A 9 -18.59 -14.69 -8.22
C ALA A 9 -17.07 -14.47 -8.17
N PRO A 10 -16.56 -13.66 -7.24
CA PRO A 10 -15.12 -13.42 -7.14
C PRO A 10 -14.44 -14.64 -6.52
N VAL A 11 -13.24 -14.93 -6.99
CA VAL A 11 -12.29 -15.85 -6.37
C VAL A 11 -10.96 -15.13 -6.29
N ASN A 12 -10.19 -15.40 -5.24
CA ASN A 12 -8.85 -14.84 -5.13
C ASN A 12 -7.99 -15.28 -6.31
N GLU A 13 -7.29 -14.33 -6.90
CA GLU A 13 -6.33 -14.58 -7.96
C GLU A 13 -5.16 -15.44 -7.40
N PRO A 14 -4.81 -16.55 -8.07
CA PRO A 14 -3.68 -17.35 -7.62
C PRO A 14 -2.36 -16.59 -7.72
N ASN A 15 -1.53 -16.69 -6.68
CA ASN A 15 -0.14 -16.26 -6.74
C ASN A 15 0.66 -17.20 -7.65
N LEU A 16 1.49 -16.63 -8.50
CA LEU A 16 2.51 -17.35 -9.26
C LEU A 16 3.84 -17.32 -8.48
N ASP A 17 4.55 -18.45 -8.47
CA ASP A 17 5.72 -18.62 -7.59
C ASP A 17 7.05 -18.15 -8.22
N TYR A 18 7.10 -17.95 -9.55
CA TYR A 18 8.31 -17.55 -10.29
C TYR A 18 9.50 -18.51 -10.08
N ALA A 19 9.20 -19.80 -9.94
CA ALA A 19 10.19 -20.84 -9.79
C ALA A 19 11.16 -20.89 -10.99
N PRO A 20 12.41 -21.38 -10.81
CA PRO A 20 13.32 -21.59 -11.93
C PRO A 20 12.67 -22.39 -13.06
N SER A 21 12.82 -21.92 -14.30
CA SER A 21 12.24 -22.52 -15.52
C SER A 21 10.71 -22.48 -15.63
N SER A 22 10.02 -21.71 -14.78
CA SER A 22 8.60 -21.46 -14.97
C SER A 22 8.35 -20.42 -16.06
N ARG A 23 7.19 -20.52 -16.73
CA ARG A 23 6.86 -19.65 -17.87
C ARG A 23 6.74 -18.19 -17.44
N GLU A 24 6.09 -17.95 -16.30
CA GLU A 24 5.90 -16.61 -15.77
C GLU A 24 7.22 -15.93 -15.39
N ARG A 25 8.24 -16.71 -14.99
CA ARG A 25 9.59 -16.21 -14.75
C ARG A 25 10.25 -15.76 -16.05
N ASP A 26 10.21 -16.59 -17.09
CA ASP A 26 10.77 -16.22 -18.39
C ASP A 26 10.10 -14.96 -18.96
N GLU A 27 8.77 -14.86 -18.84
CA GLU A 27 8.00 -13.69 -19.27
C GLU A 27 8.35 -12.42 -18.46
N LEU A 28 8.53 -12.56 -17.14
CA LEU A 28 8.93 -11.46 -16.26
C LEU A 28 10.34 -10.97 -16.56
N GLU A 29 11.31 -11.88 -16.70
CA GLU A 29 12.71 -11.54 -16.99
C GLU A 29 12.82 -10.79 -18.33
N VAL A 30 12.08 -11.21 -19.36
CA VAL A 30 11.96 -10.47 -20.63
C VAL A 30 11.41 -9.07 -20.38
N ARG A 31 10.34 -8.95 -19.59
CA ARG A 31 9.69 -7.66 -19.36
C ARG A 31 10.52 -6.69 -18.54
N LEU A 32 11.26 -7.17 -17.54
CA LEU A 32 12.23 -6.39 -16.77
C LEU A 32 13.30 -5.78 -17.70
N VAL A 33 13.82 -6.56 -18.64
CA VAL A 33 14.79 -6.07 -19.63
C VAL A 33 14.15 -5.04 -20.56
N GLU A 34 12.94 -5.26 -21.04
CA GLU A 34 12.26 -4.32 -21.94
C GLU A 34 11.99 -2.96 -21.29
N LEU A 35 11.46 -2.96 -20.07
CA LEU A 35 11.01 -1.75 -19.38
C LEU A 35 12.15 -0.83 -18.90
N GLN A 36 13.39 -1.32 -18.87
CA GLN A 36 14.55 -0.53 -18.47
C GLN A 36 15.46 -0.09 -19.63
N LYS A 37 15.10 -0.42 -20.89
CA LYS A 37 15.92 -0.05 -22.08
C LYS A 37 16.01 1.45 -22.29
N GLU A 38 14.87 2.13 -22.21
CA GLU A 38 14.75 3.56 -22.46
C GLU A 38 13.80 4.17 -21.43
N PRO A 39 14.14 5.34 -20.85
CA PRO A 39 13.22 6.07 -20.00
C PRO A 39 11.92 6.41 -20.74
N VAL A 40 10.78 6.23 -20.08
CA VAL A 40 9.47 6.61 -20.62
C VAL A 40 9.04 8.01 -20.19
N ASP A 41 8.25 8.68 -21.02
CA ASP A 41 7.59 9.92 -20.64
C ASP A 41 6.41 9.61 -19.70
N LEU A 42 6.53 10.05 -18.45
CA LEU A 42 5.54 9.87 -17.39
C LEU A 42 4.61 11.09 -17.36
N LEU A 43 3.63 11.07 -18.27
CA LEU A 43 2.73 12.18 -18.57
C LEU A 43 1.56 12.31 -17.58
N VAL A 44 0.96 13.50 -17.52
CA VAL A 44 -0.37 13.67 -16.90
C VAL A 44 -1.42 13.09 -17.85
N THR A 45 -2.50 12.54 -17.29
CA THR A 45 -3.66 12.08 -18.07
C THR A 45 -4.90 12.86 -17.64
N ILE A 46 -5.36 13.77 -18.49
CA ILE A 46 -6.49 14.66 -18.20
C ILE A 46 -7.49 14.55 -19.34
N GLY A 47 -8.73 14.14 -19.04
CA GLY A 47 -9.74 13.97 -20.08
C GLY A 47 -9.33 12.97 -21.18
N GLY A 48 -8.49 11.98 -20.84
CA GLY A 48 -7.91 11.00 -21.77
C GLY A 48 -6.77 11.52 -22.65
N GLU A 49 -6.38 12.79 -22.51
CA GLU A 49 -5.20 13.33 -23.19
C GLU A 49 -3.94 13.08 -22.35
N HIS A 50 -2.90 12.54 -22.97
CA HIS A 50 -1.59 12.35 -22.36
C HIS A 50 -0.69 13.53 -22.77
N ARG A 51 -0.30 14.33 -21.79
CA ARG A 51 0.55 15.50 -22.03
C ARG A 51 1.50 15.76 -20.88
N TRP A 52 2.50 16.58 -21.12
CA TRP A 52 3.37 17.05 -20.06
C TRP A 52 2.60 17.92 -19.07
N GLY A 53 2.89 17.76 -17.78
CA GLY A 53 2.49 18.72 -16.76
C GLY A 53 3.22 20.05 -16.94
N ALA A 54 2.69 21.11 -16.34
CA ALA A 54 3.25 22.44 -16.46
C ALA A 54 4.41 22.75 -15.47
N GLY A 55 4.76 21.79 -14.60
CA GLY A 55 5.80 21.96 -13.58
C GLY A 55 7.20 21.58 -14.05
N GLU A 56 8.11 21.54 -13.07
CA GLU A 56 9.50 21.14 -13.29
C GLU A 56 9.61 19.65 -13.60
N ALA A 57 10.60 19.32 -14.44
CA ALA A 57 10.92 17.95 -14.76
C ALA A 57 11.67 17.28 -13.60
N PHE A 58 11.37 16.02 -13.34
CA PHE A 58 12.15 15.18 -12.43
C PHE A 58 12.14 13.73 -12.89
N ASP A 59 13.20 13.03 -12.49
CA ASP A 59 13.42 11.64 -12.85
C ASP A 59 12.74 10.70 -11.87
N VAL A 60 12.20 9.60 -12.40
CA VAL A 60 11.76 8.44 -11.65
C VAL A 60 12.77 7.34 -11.92
N VAL A 61 13.42 6.86 -10.87
CA VAL A 61 14.59 5.97 -10.94
C VAL A 61 14.29 4.63 -10.27
N GLN A 62 15.14 3.64 -10.53
CA GLN A 62 15.13 2.39 -9.75
C GLN A 62 15.72 2.64 -8.35
N PRO A 63 15.04 2.32 -7.23
CA PRO A 63 15.62 2.56 -5.91
C PRO A 63 16.89 1.73 -5.62
N HIS A 64 16.99 0.53 -6.20
CA HIS A 64 18.16 -0.37 -6.09
C HIS A 64 19.29 -0.01 -7.07
N ASN A 65 19.06 0.92 -7.99
CA ASN A 65 20.05 1.47 -8.90
C ASN A 65 19.64 2.90 -9.29
N HIS A 66 19.86 3.86 -8.39
CA HIS A 66 19.27 5.21 -8.49
C HIS A 66 19.83 6.06 -9.63
N GLN A 67 20.86 5.57 -10.33
CA GLN A 67 21.37 6.14 -11.58
C GLN A 67 20.57 5.68 -12.81
N GLN A 68 19.81 4.59 -12.70
CA GLN A 68 18.96 4.07 -13.76
C GLN A 68 17.61 4.78 -13.76
N VAL A 69 17.41 5.67 -14.73
CA VAL A 69 16.15 6.39 -14.94
C VAL A 69 15.15 5.49 -15.67
N LEU A 70 13.99 5.27 -15.05
CA LEU A 70 12.86 4.53 -15.65
C LEU A 70 11.96 5.44 -16.47
N GLY A 71 11.85 6.70 -16.07
CA GLY A 71 11.07 7.69 -16.80
C GLY A 71 11.26 9.10 -16.28
N VAL A 72 10.81 10.05 -17.08
CA VAL A 72 10.86 11.48 -16.76
C VAL A 72 9.43 11.98 -16.69
N THR A 73 9.09 12.71 -15.64
CA THR A 73 7.79 13.38 -15.51
C THR A 73 7.99 14.89 -15.38
N ARG A 74 6.93 15.66 -15.64
CA ARG A 74 6.83 17.06 -15.20
C ARG A 74 5.69 17.15 -14.22
N GLY A 75 5.98 17.61 -13.00
CA GLY A 75 4.99 17.67 -11.94
C GLY A 75 3.74 18.44 -12.35
N ALA A 76 2.57 17.88 -12.09
CA ALA A 76 1.31 18.58 -12.29
C ALA A 76 1.23 19.81 -11.36
N THR A 77 0.73 20.90 -11.92
CA THR A 77 0.57 22.20 -11.26
C THR A 77 -0.89 22.43 -10.84
N GLY A 78 -1.16 23.57 -10.20
CA GLY A 78 -2.55 24.00 -9.94
C GLY A 78 -3.37 24.13 -11.22
N THR A 79 -2.79 24.60 -12.33
CA THR A 79 -3.48 24.68 -13.63
C THR A 79 -3.84 23.30 -14.17
N ASP A 80 -2.97 22.31 -13.99
CA ASP A 80 -3.28 20.93 -14.39
C ASP A 80 -4.39 20.34 -13.48
N ALA A 81 -4.39 20.67 -12.20
CA ALA A 81 -5.46 20.27 -11.28
C ALA A 81 -6.82 20.89 -11.65
N GLU A 82 -6.87 22.18 -11.98
CA GLU A 82 -8.09 22.85 -12.47
C GLU A 82 -8.62 22.18 -13.75
N ALA A 83 -7.73 21.89 -14.71
CA ALA A 83 -8.08 21.18 -15.94
C ALA A 83 -8.62 19.77 -15.66
N ALA A 84 -8.05 19.05 -14.69
CA ALA A 84 -8.53 17.74 -14.27
C ALA A 84 -9.89 17.79 -13.57
N ILE A 85 -10.15 18.82 -12.74
CA ILE A 85 -11.46 19.05 -12.13
C ILE A 85 -12.51 19.28 -13.22
N GLN A 86 -12.20 20.13 -14.22
CA GLN A 86 -13.10 20.38 -15.33
C GLN A 86 -13.36 19.10 -16.15
N ALA A 87 -12.32 18.34 -16.48
CA ALA A 87 -12.48 17.07 -17.20
C ALA A 87 -13.32 16.04 -16.40
N ALA A 88 -13.13 15.97 -15.09
CA ALA A 88 -13.94 15.13 -14.19
C ALA A 88 -15.40 15.58 -14.14
N ALA A 89 -15.66 16.89 -14.14
CA ALA A 89 -17.00 17.45 -14.19
C ALA A 89 -17.71 17.18 -15.53
N ASP A 90 -16.98 17.29 -16.65
CA ASP A 90 -17.49 17.04 -17.99
C ASP A 90 -17.84 15.56 -18.22
N ALA A 91 -17.03 14.64 -17.67
CA ALA A 91 -17.27 13.19 -17.78
C ALA A 91 -18.39 12.68 -16.86
N ALA A 92 -18.63 13.35 -15.72
CA ALA A 92 -19.51 12.86 -14.67
C ALA A 92 -20.96 12.57 -15.13
N PRO A 93 -21.64 13.42 -15.93
CA PRO A 93 -23.00 13.16 -16.41
C PRO A 93 -23.11 11.87 -17.22
N GLY A 94 -22.16 11.61 -18.11
CA GLY A 94 -22.14 10.40 -18.94
C GLY A 94 -21.82 9.15 -18.10
N TRP A 95 -20.82 9.24 -17.23
CA TRP A 95 -20.38 8.12 -16.41
C TRP A 95 -21.44 7.64 -15.41
N ARG A 96 -22.10 8.59 -14.71
CA ARG A 96 -23.16 8.24 -13.76
C ARG A 96 -24.46 7.74 -14.43
N ALA A 97 -24.65 8.06 -15.72
CA ALA A 97 -25.80 7.60 -16.49
C ALA A 97 -25.63 6.16 -17.02
N MET A 98 -24.40 5.63 -17.06
CA MET A 98 -24.17 4.22 -17.37
C MET A 98 -24.84 3.31 -16.33
N SER A 99 -25.24 2.10 -16.75
CA SER A 99 -25.70 1.10 -15.79
C SER A 99 -24.54 0.68 -14.87
N PHE A 100 -24.86 0.12 -13.70
CA PHE A 100 -23.83 -0.44 -12.84
C PHE A 100 -23.06 -1.56 -13.56
N GLU A 101 -23.77 -2.40 -14.32
CA GLU A 101 -23.20 -3.51 -15.07
C GLU A 101 -22.17 -3.04 -16.10
N ASP A 102 -22.42 -1.93 -16.81
CA ASP A 102 -21.48 -1.40 -17.80
C ASP A 102 -20.23 -0.83 -17.12
N ARG A 103 -20.38 -0.15 -15.96
CA ARG A 103 -19.23 0.31 -15.17
C ARG A 103 -18.42 -0.86 -14.61
N ALA A 104 -19.11 -1.87 -14.08
CA ALA A 104 -18.51 -3.08 -13.56
C ALA A 104 -17.77 -3.87 -14.64
N ALA A 105 -18.29 -3.93 -15.87
CA ALA A 105 -17.65 -4.62 -16.99
C ALA A 105 -16.27 -4.05 -17.33
N ILE A 106 -16.08 -2.74 -17.21
CA ILE A 106 -14.77 -2.09 -17.41
C ILE A 106 -13.78 -2.53 -16.33
N ILE A 107 -14.19 -2.50 -15.06
CA ILE A 107 -13.34 -2.90 -13.93
C ILE A 107 -13.01 -4.40 -13.98
N LEU A 108 -13.98 -5.26 -14.34
CA LEU A 108 -13.75 -6.69 -14.54
C LEU A 108 -12.82 -6.96 -15.73
N LYS A 109 -12.97 -6.21 -16.83
CA LYS A 109 -12.04 -6.34 -17.97
C LYS A 109 -10.62 -5.91 -17.58
N ALA A 110 -10.45 -4.86 -16.77
CA ALA A 110 -9.15 -4.49 -16.23
C ALA A 110 -8.53 -5.63 -15.41
N ALA A 111 -9.33 -6.31 -14.58
CA ALA A 111 -8.89 -7.49 -13.82
C ALA A 111 -8.43 -8.63 -14.74
N GLU A 112 -9.15 -8.94 -15.81
CA GLU A 112 -8.75 -10.01 -16.75
C GLU A 112 -7.52 -9.63 -17.59
N LEU A 113 -7.39 -8.35 -17.97
CA LEU A 113 -6.17 -7.85 -18.63
C LEU A 113 -4.96 -8.01 -17.70
N LEU A 114 -5.12 -7.63 -16.43
CA LEU A 114 -4.06 -7.73 -15.43
C LEU A 114 -3.72 -9.18 -15.06
N ALA A 115 -4.71 -10.07 -14.94
CA ALA A 115 -4.48 -11.48 -14.66
C ALA A 115 -3.77 -12.20 -15.83
N GLY A 116 -3.90 -11.68 -17.05
CA GLY A 116 -3.29 -12.24 -18.26
C GLY A 116 -2.21 -11.32 -18.87
N PRO A 117 -2.49 -10.67 -20.02
CA PRO A 117 -1.46 -10.05 -20.86
C PRO A 117 -0.69 -8.90 -20.19
N TRP A 118 -1.28 -8.22 -19.20
CA TRP A 118 -0.65 -7.10 -18.50
C TRP A 118 0.12 -7.51 -17.25
N ARG A 119 -0.01 -8.77 -16.77
CA ARG A 119 0.52 -9.22 -15.47
C ARG A 119 2.00 -8.89 -15.30
N GLN A 120 2.83 -9.37 -16.23
CA GLN A 120 4.27 -9.16 -16.14
C GLN A 120 4.69 -7.72 -16.43
N THR A 121 3.88 -6.95 -17.16
CA THR A 121 4.14 -5.51 -17.33
C THR A 121 4.02 -4.78 -16.01
N LEU A 122 2.92 -5.01 -15.28
CA LEU A 122 2.69 -4.29 -14.02
C LEU A 122 3.57 -4.81 -12.89
N ASN A 123 3.87 -6.12 -12.85
CA ASN A 123 4.84 -6.69 -11.92
C ASN A 123 6.24 -6.13 -12.17
N ALA A 124 6.74 -6.15 -13.42
CA ALA A 124 8.05 -5.58 -13.74
C ALA A 124 8.12 -4.07 -13.43
N ALA A 125 7.09 -3.30 -13.78
CA ALA A 125 7.06 -1.86 -13.47
C ALA A 125 7.10 -1.61 -11.95
N THR A 126 6.39 -2.43 -11.17
CA THR A 126 6.38 -2.35 -9.71
C THR A 126 7.72 -2.76 -9.11
N MET A 127 8.33 -3.84 -9.60
CA MET A 127 9.66 -4.28 -9.17
C MET A 127 10.70 -3.18 -9.40
N LEU A 128 10.76 -2.65 -10.62
CA LEU A 128 11.75 -1.64 -11.01
C LEU A 128 11.53 -0.31 -10.27
N GLY A 129 10.31 0.22 -10.27
CA GLY A 129 10.02 1.55 -9.72
C GLY A 129 9.96 1.58 -8.19
N GLN A 130 9.53 0.50 -7.55
CA GLN A 130 9.34 0.45 -6.11
C GLN A 130 10.34 -0.47 -5.40
N SER A 131 11.23 -1.14 -6.14
CA SER A 131 12.22 -2.08 -5.59
C SER A 131 11.61 -3.28 -4.85
N LYS A 132 10.54 -3.85 -5.44
CA LYS A 132 9.93 -5.10 -4.99
C LYS A 132 10.62 -6.31 -5.63
N THR A 133 10.71 -7.41 -4.90
CA THR A 133 11.02 -8.72 -5.51
C THR A 133 9.83 -9.22 -6.34
N ALA A 134 10.04 -10.23 -7.18
CA ALA A 134 8.97 -10.83 -7.99
C ALA A 134 7.78 -11.26 -7.13
N TRP A 135 8.05 -11.93 -6.00
CA TRP A 135 7.01 -12.34 -5.05
C TRP A 135 6.25 -11.13 -4.46
N GLN A 136 6.96 -10.07 -4.05
CA GLN A 136 6.31 -8.89 -3.47
C GLN A 136 5.51 -8.08 -4.49
N ALA A 137 5.92 -8.08 -5.76
CA ALA A 137 5.15 -7.47 -6.84
C ALA A 137 3.92 -8.33 -7.18
N GLU A 138 4.07 -9.65 -7.27
CA GLU A 138 2.99 -10.57 -7.61
C GLU A 138 1.81 -10.48 -6.64
N ILE A 139 2.07 -10.55 -5.34
CA ILE A 139 1.00 -10.48 -4.33
C ILE A 139 0.34 -9.10 -4.25
N ASP A 140 0.97 -8.06 -4.80
CA ASP A 140 0.50 -6.67 -4.81
C ASP A 140 -0.08 -6.29 -6.18
N SER A 141 0.79 -5.96 -7.14
CA SER A 141 0.39 -5.39 -8.43
C SER A 141 -0.42 -6.33 -9.30
N ALA A 142 -0.35 -7.64 -9.09
CA ALA A 142 -1.21 -8.61 -9.75
C ALA A 142 -2.36 -9.04 -8.84
N CYS A 143 -2.09 -9.90 -7.86
CA CYS A 143 -3.16 -10.62 -7.15
C CYS A 143 -4.07 -9.71 -6.34
N GLU A 144 -3.52 -8.87 -5.46
CA GLU A 144 -4.33 -7.98 -4.62
C GLU A 144 -5.13 -6.97 -5.46
N LEU A 145 -4.56 -6.45 -6.56
CA LEU A 145 -5.28 -5.52 -7.44
C LEU A 145 -6.40 -6.20 -8.24
N VAL A 146 -6.15 -7.39 -8.79
CA VAL A 146 -7.17 -8.22 -9.46
C VAL A 146 -8.30 -8.52 -8.47
N ASP A 147 -7.96 -8.86 -7.23
CA ASP A 147 -8.90 -9.14 -6.17
C ASP A 147 -9.71 -7.90 -5.80
N PHE A 148 -9.08 -6.73 -5.60
CA PHE A 148 -9.80 -5.49 -5.36
C PHE A 148 -10.86 -5.24 -6.44
N TRP A 149 -10.52 -5.40 -7.71
CA TRP A 149 -11.47 -5.17 -8.80
C TRP A 149 -12.61 -6.19 -8.84
N ARG A 150 -12.31 -7.49 -8.71
CA ARG A 150 -13.33 -8.54 -8.72
C ARG A 150 -14.24 -8.46 -7.50
N PHE A 151 -13.66 -8.34 -6.30
CA PHE A 151 -14.41 -8.28 -5.06
C PHE A 151 -15.16 -6.97 -4.89
N ASN A 152 -14.63 -5.80 -5.29
CA ASN A 152 -15.39 -4.55 -5.22
C ASN A 152 -16.61 -4.56 -6.13
N VAL A 153 -16.53 -5.18 -7.32
CA VAL A 153 -17.70 -5.38 -8.19
C VAL A 153 -18.74 -6.27 -7.51
N HIS A 154 -18.29 -7.35 -6.84
CA HIS A 154 -19.17 -8.21 -6.07
C HIS A 154 -19.85 -7.47 -4.90
N TYR A 155 -19.10 -6.74 -4.09
CA TYR A 155 -19.60 -5.97 -2.96
C TYR A 155 -20.55 -4.85 -3.40
N ALA A 156 -20.21 -4.13 -4.47
CA ALA A 156 -21.08 -3.12 -5.03
C ALA A 156 -22.42 -3.71 -5.47
N LYS A 157 -22.42 -4.90 -6.12
CA LYS A 157 -23.67 -5.57 -6.48
C LYS A 157 -24.48 -6.00 -5.26
N GLN A 158 -23.84 -6.48 -4.19
CA GLN A 158 -24.52 -6.82 -2.94
C GLN A 158 -25.21 -5.59 -2.35
N ILE A 159 -24.48 -4.47 -2.20
CA ILE A 159 -25.02 -3.20 -1.69
C ILE A 159 -26.22 -2.74 -2.52
N LEU A 160 -26.12 -2.74 -3.85
CA LEU A 160 -27.22 -2.33 -4.73
C LEU A 160 -28.44 -3.25 -4.66
N SER A 161 -28.26 -4.49 -4.21
CA SER A 161 -29.33 -5.48 -4.07
C SER A 161 -30.03 -5.40 -2.71
N GLU A 162 -29.46 -4.68 -1.74
CA GLU A 162 -30.10 -4.43 -0.45
C GLU A 162 -31.28 -3.47 -0.62
N GLN A 163 -32.48 -3.95 -0.32
CA GLN A 163 -33.73 -3.18 -0.44
C GLN A 163 -34.55 -3.32 0.85
N PRO A 164 -35.37 -2.30 1.19
CA PRO A 164 -36.16 -2.33 2.42
C PRO A 164 -37.16 -3.50 2.43
N MET A 165 -37.40 -4.07 3.63
CA MET A 165 -38.38 -5.13 3.82
C MET A 165 -39.81 -4.70 3.40
N ALA A 166 -40.69 -5.70 3.22
CA ALA A 166 -42.08 -5.50 2.88
C ALA A 166 -42.79 -4.53 3.85
N ASN A 167 -43.61 -3.64 3.30
CA ASN A 167 -44.28 -2.57 4.05
C ASN A 167 -45.80 -2.80 4.14
N ALA A 168 -46.48 -1.87 4.82
CA ALA A 168 -47.93 -1.84 4.90
C ALA A 168 -48.58 -1.92 3.51
N LYS A 169 -49.77 -2.55 3.46
CA LYS A 169 -50.52 -2.76 2.22
C LYS A 169 -50.72 -1.44 1.46
N GLY A 170 -50.30 -1.42 0.19
CA GLY A 170 -50.44 -0.25 -0.70
C GLY A 170 -49.20 0.64 -0.80
N VAL A 171 -48.10 0.30 -0.11
CA VAL A 171 -46.84 1.06 -0.16
C VAL A 171 -45.72 0.22 -0.79
N TRP A 172 -44.98 0.81 -1.72
CA TRP A 172 -43.75 0.24 -2.29
C TRP A 172 -42.56 1.16 -2.05
N ASN A 173 -41.64 0.73 -1.20
CA ASN A 173 -40.40 1.44 -0.91
C ASN A 173 -39.24 0.86 -1.73
N ARG A 174 -38.29 1.72 -2.09
CA ARG A 174 -37.04 1.38 -2.79
C ARG A 174 -35.91 2.28 -2.29
N THR A 175 -34.69 1.77 -2.30
CA THR A 175 -33.48 2.55 -2.04
C THR A 175 -32.75 2.80 -3.35
N ASP A 176 -32.30 4.04 -3.56
CA ASP A 176 -31.44 4.46 -4.67
C ASP A 176 -30.06 4.85 -4.13
N HIS A 177 -29.03 4.08 -4.48
CA HIS A 177 -27.64 4.31 -4.08
C HIS A 177 -26.97 5.25 -5.08
N ARG A 178 -27.22 6.55 -4.90
CA ARG A 178 -26.67 7.61 -5.77
C ARG A 178 -25.14 7.74 -5.61
N PRO A 179 -24.40 8.07 -6.68
CA PRO A 179 -23.03 8.57 -6.57
C PRO A 179 -22.98 9.91 -5.83
N LEU A 180 -21.79 10.35 -5.45
CA LEU A 180 -21.59 11.68 -4.87
C LEU A 180 -21.70 12.77 -5.95
N GLU A 181 -21.97 14.00 -5.50
CA GLU A 181 -21.94 15.19 -6.35
C GLU A 181 -20.58 15.87 -6.20
N GLY A 182 -19.91 16.11 -7.32
CA GLY A 182 -18.54 16.62 -7.36
C GLY A 182 -17.54 15.54 -7.76
N PHE A 183 -16.27 15.72 -7.38
CA PHE A 183 -15.19 14.77 -7.67
C PHE A 183 -14.58 14.18 -6.39
N VAL A 184 -14.03 12.98 -6.51
CA VAL A 184 -13.23 12.35 -5.44
C VAL A 184 -11.74 12.62 -5.71
N TYR A 185 -11.00 13.02 -4.68
CA TYR A 185 -9.56 13.17 -4.74
C TYR A 185 -8.85 11.95 -4.14
N ALA A 186 -8.26 11.11 -5.00
CA ALA A 186 -7.51 9.92 -4.60
C ALA A 186 -6.01 10.23 -4.48
N ILE A 187 -5.44 10.05 -3.28
CA ILE A 187 -4.01 10.25 -3.00
C ILE A 187 -3.44 8.90 -2.57
N THR A 188 -2.49 8.38 -3.35
CA THR A 188 -2.02 7.00 -3.20
C THR A 188 -0.56 6.92 -2.76
N PRO A 189 -0.19 5.93 -1.93
CA PRO A 189 1.15 5.79 -1.36
C PRO A 189 2.10 5.10 -2.36
N PHE A 190 3.37 4.95 -1.98
CA PHE A 190 4.36 4.29 -2.83
C PHE A 190 4.38 2.75 -2.68
N ASN A 191 3.88 2.25 -1.55
CA ASN A 191 4.19 0.91 -1.08
C ASN A 191 3.40 -0.20 -1.76
N PHE A 192 2.22 0.11 -2.31
CA PHE A 192 1.38 -0.88 -3.00
C PHE A 192 0.81 -0.29 -4.29
N THR A 193 1.07 -0.96 -5.41
CA THR A 193 0.45 -0.67 -6.70
C THR A 193 -1.04 -1.04 -6.68
N ALA A 194 -1.44 -2.05 -5.91
CA ALA A 194 -2.82 -2.43 -5.69
C ALA A 194 -3.62 -1.31 -5.02
N ILE A 195 -3.09 -0.72 -3.95
CA ILE A 195 -3.71 0.46 -3.31
C ILE A 195 -3.77 1.61 -4.31
N ALA A 196 -2.70 1.83 -5.09
CA ALA A 196 -2.68 2.88 -6.10
C ALA A 196 -3.78 2.74 -7.17
N GLY A 197 -4.12 1.51 -7.56
CA GLY A 197 -5.24 1.23 -8.45
C GLY A 197 -6.60 1.22 -7.78
N ASN A 198 -6.71 0.73 -6.55
CA ASN A 198 -7.97 0.59 -5.82
C ASN A 198 -8.56 1.95 -5.40
N LEU A 199 -7.75 2.86 -4.84
CA LEU A 199 -8.27 4.12 -4.31
C LEU A 199 -9.01 4.97 -5.36
N PRO A 200 -8.54 5.10 -6.62
CA PRO A 200 -9.30 5.79 -7.65
C PRO A 200 -10.40 4.94 -8.29
N THR A 201 -10.21 3.62 -8.43
CA THR A 201 -11.19 2.78 -9.15
C THR A 201 -12.42 2.42 -8.32
N ALA A 202 -12.29 2.27 -6.99
CA ALA A 202 -13.41 1.99 -6.09
C ALA A 202 -14.52 3.08 -6.13
N PRO A 203 -14.22 4.39 -5.96
CA PRO A 203 -15.24 5.42 -6.15
C PRO A 203 -15.70 5.52 -7.61
N ALA A 204 -14.82 5.29 -8.60
CA ALA A 204 -15.21 5.30 -10.00
C ALA A 204 -16.28 4.24 -10.32
N LEU A 205 -16.12 3.00 -9.83
CA LEU A 205 -17.10 1.92 -9.95
C LEU A 205 -18.51 2.35 -9.48
N MET A 206 -18.56 3.09 -8.37
CA MET A 206 -19.80 3.60 -7.79
C MET A 206 -20.40 4.82 -8.52
N GLY A 207 -19.81 5.22 -9.66
CA GLY A 207 -20.31 6.29 -10.53
C GLY A 207 -19.73 7.69 -10.27
N ASN A 208 -18.68 7.79 -9.46
CA ASN A 208 -17.97 9.06 -9.23
C ASN A 208 -16.88 9.27 -10.30
N THR A 209 -16.44 10.52 -10.48
CA THR A 209 -15.20 10.85 -11.23
C THR A 209 -14.10 11.26 -10.26
N VAL A 210 -12.85 11.11 -10.68
CA VAL A 210 -11.70 11.07 -9.77
C VAL A 210 -10.52 11.87 -10.30
N LEU A 211 -9.91 12.62 -9.39
CA LEU A 211 -8.55 13.13 -9.53
C LEU A 211 -7.62 12.18 -8.78
N TRP A 212 -6.68 11.56 -9.48
CA TRP A 212 -5.75 10.60 -8.90
C TRP A 212 -4.34 11.18 -8.86
N LYS A 213 -3.79 11.31 -7.65
CA LYS A 213 -2.40 11.69 -7.41
C LYS A 213 -1.57 10.49 -6.93
N PRO A 214 -0.90 9.77 -7.84
CA PRO A 214 0.09 8.73 -7.49
C PRO A 214 1.30 9.27 -6.73
N SER A 215 1.93 8.45 -5.89
CA SER A 215 3.23 8.78 -5.25
C SER A 215 4.30 8.99 -6.32
N VAL A 216 5.27 9.89 -6.06
CA VAL A 216 6.39 10.18 -6.98
C VAL A 216 7.21 8.93 -7.31
N THR A 217 7.44 8.07 -6.33
CA THR A 217 8.23 6.84 -6.49
C THR A 217 7.42 5.66 -7.03
N GLN A 218 6.11 5.83 -7.21
CA GLN A 218 5.22 4.81 -7.80
C GLN A 218 4.76 5.20 -9.21
N GLN A 219 5.21 6.34 -9.74
CA GLN A 219 4.75 6.86 -11.03
C GLN A 219 4.95 5.90 -12.19
N PHE A 220 6.03 5.11 -12.17
CA PHE A 220 6.31 4.17 -13.25
C PHE A 220 5.22 3.10 -13.36
N SER A 221 4.82 2.47 -12.25
CA SER A 221 3.71 1.51 -12.25
C SER A 221 2.33 2.20 -12.40
N ALA A 222 2.15 3.42 -11.88
CA ALA A 222 0.93 4.20 -12.10
C ALA A 222 0.67 4.51 -13.58
N HIS A 223 1.71 4.81 -14.35
CA HIS A 223 1.62 5.03 -15.79
C HIS A 223 1.04 3.81 -16.52
N PHE A 224 1.61 2.62 -16.31
CA PHE A 224 1.09 1.39 -16.92
C PHE A 224 -0.30 1.03 -16.40
N LEU A 225 -0.61 1.33 -15.15
CA LEU A 225 -1.95 1.15 -14.60
C LEU A 225 -2.99 2.05 -15.29
N MET A 226 -2.66 3.32 -15.58
CA MET A 226 -3.56 4.20 -16.33
C MET A 226 -3.78 3.68 -17.76
N LEU A 227 -2.72 3.23 -18.45
CA LEU A 227 -2.82 2.61 -19.77
C LEU A 227 -3.70 1.35 -19.78
N LEU A 228 -3.56 0.50 -18.75
CA LEU A 228 -4.38 -0.69 -18.58
C LEU A 228 -5.87 -0.33 -18.40
N LEU A 229 -6.17 0.69 -17.58
CA LEU A 229 -7.55 1.17 -17.40
C LEU A 229 -8.14 1.73 -18.70
N GLU A 230 -7.35 2.44 -19.50
CA GLU A 230 -7.75 2.93 -20.82
C GLU A 230 -8.01 1.76 -21.79
N GLU A 231 -7.14 0.74 -21.83
CA GLU A 231 -7.35 -0.46 -22.64
C GLU A 231 -8.60 -1.25 -22.20
N ALA A 232 -8.88 -1.27 -20.90
CA ALA A 232 -10.10 -1.85 -20.34
C ALA A 232 -11.36 -1.08 -20.80
N GLY A 233 -11.22 0.18 -21.21
CA GLY A 233 -12.30 1.03 -21.72
C GLY A 233 -12.78 2.07 -20.72
N MET A 234 -11.94 2.46 -19.75
CA MET A 234 -12.24 3.57 -18.85
C MET A 234 -12.50 4.85 -19.66
N PRO A 235 -13.67 5.49 -19.53
CA PRO A 235 -13.98 6.66 -20.34
C PRO A 235 -13.05 7.84 -19.99
N PRO A 236 -12.68 8.65 -21.00
CA PRO A 236 -11.88 9.86 -20.78
C PRO A 236 -12.48 10.76 -19.70
N GLY A 237 -11.65 11.19 -18.75
CA GLY A 237 -12.05 12.10 -17.67
C GLY A 237 -12.69 11.44 -16.45
N VAL A 238 -13.00 10.13 -16.47
CA VAL A 238 -13.51 9.44 -15.27
C VAL A 238 -12.43 9.34 -14.20
N ILE A 239 -11.21 8.99 -14.59
CA ILE A 239 -10.01 9.07 -13.74
C ILE A 239 -9.02 9.99 -14.46
N ASN A 240 -8.53 11.01 -13.75
CA ASN A 240 -7.53 11.96 -14.24
C ASN A 240 -6.27 11.83 -13.39
N MET A 241 -5.17 11.37 -13.98
CA MET A 241 -3.91 11.12 -13.27
C MET A 241 -3.01 12.36 -13.29
N LEU A 242 -2.61 12.81 -12.10
CA LEU A 242 -1.81 14.01 -11.86
C LEU A 242 -0.51 13.65 -11.10
N PRO A 243 0.54 13.21 -11.81
CA PRO A 243 1.85 12.94 -11.22
C PRO A 243 2.49 14.18 -10.55
N GLY A 244 3.27 13.97 -9.49
CA GLY A 244 4.03 15.04 -8.81
C GLY A 244 3.96 15.03 -7.27
N HIS A 245 4.61 16.04 -6.66
CA HIS A 245 4.75 16.18 -5.20
C HIS A 245 3.46 16.55 -4.45
N GLY A 246 2.38 16.88 -5.15
CA GLY A 246 1.03 16.90 -4.59
C GLY A 246 0.56 18.19 -3.92
N ALA A 247 1.46 19.03 -3.41
CA ALA A 247 1.08 20.27 -2.70
C ALA A 247 0.20 21.19 -3.59
N ALA A 248 0.69 21.56 -4.77
CA ALA A 248 -0.05 22.42 -5.69
C ALA A 248 -1.39 21.81 -6.17
N ILE A 249 -1.47 20.48 -6.28
CA ILE A 249 -2.71 19.77 -6.64
C ILE A 249 -3.69 19.82 -5.46
N SER A 250 -3.19 19.60 -4.24
CA SER A 250 -3.98 19.62 -3.01
C SER A 250 -4.52 21.01 -2.71
N ASP A 251 -3.74 22.07 -2.92
CA ASP A 251 -4.18 23.45 -2.73
C ASP A 251 -5.43 23.77 -3.57
N VAL A 252 -5.45 23.31 -4.83
CA VAL A 252 -6.61 23.45 -5.72
C VAL A 252 -7.75 22.51 -5.32
N ALA A 253 -7.47 21.21 -5.17
CA ALA A 253 -8.50 20.21 -4.93
C ALA A 253 -9.21 20.41 -3.58
N LEU A 254 -8.47 20.76 -2.52
CA LEU A 254 -9.00 20.94 -1.16
C LEU A 254 -9.75 22.27 -0.99
N SER A 255 -9.51 23.26 -1.84
CA SER A 255 -10.26 24.52 -1.80
C SER A 255 -11.46 24.55 -2.76
N HIS A 256 -11.60 23.54 -3.63
CA HIS A 256 -12.65 23.52 -4.64
C HIS A 256 -14.04 23.22 -4.03
N PRO A 257 -15.10 24.00 -4.36
CA PRO A 257 -16.45 23.79 -3.82
C PRO A 257 -17.05 22.40 -4.13
N ASP A 258 -16.60 21.78 -5.21
CA ASP A 258 -17.10 20.47 -5.69
C ASP A 258 -16.25 19.29 -5.21
N LEU A 259 -15.39 19.47 -4.20
CA LEU A 259 -14.74 18.33 -3.54
C LEU A 259 -15.80 17.47 -2.83
N ALA A 260 -16.01 16.24 -3.33
CA ALA A 260 -16.99 15.31 -2.79
C ALA A 260 -16.39 14.38 -1.72
N GLY A 261 -15.09 14.12 -1.83
CA GLY A 261 -14.39 13.27 -0.87
C GLY A 261 -12.92 13.10 -1.19
N ILE A 262 -12.20 12.56 -0.22
CA ILE A 262 -10.79 12.20 -0.29
C ILE A 262 -10.69 10.70 -0.05
N HIS A 263 -9.96 10.00 -0.90
CA HIS A 263 -9.58 8.61 -0.69
C HIS A 263 -8.06 8.54 -0.55
N PHE A 264 -7.57 8.29 0.67
CA PHE A 264 -6.16 8.48 1.01
C PHE A 264 -5.56 7.24 1.67
N THR A 265 -4.32 6.91 1.29
CA THR A 265 -3.45 6.09 2.15
C THR A 265 -2.09 6.75 2.23
N GLY A 266 -1.51 6.81 3.44
CA GLY A 266 -0.21 7.42 3.68
C GLY A 266 0.02 7.77 5.15
N SER A 267 0.87 8.75 5.43
CA SER A 267 1.24 9.06 6.81
C SER A 267 0.08 9.66 7.62
N THR A 268 0.03 9.35 8.92
CA THR A 268 -0.92 9.94 9.86
C THR A 268 -0.83 11.46 9.91
N ALA A 269 0.38 12.03 9.78
CA ALA A 269 0.58 13.47 9.76
C ALA A 269 -0.11 14.12 8.54
N THR A 270 0.05 13.55 7.35
CA THR A 270 -0.64 14.02 6.14
C THR A 270 -2.15 13.85 6.27
N PHE A 271 -2.64 12.72 6.79
CA PHE A 271 -4.08 12.50 6.93
C PHE A 271 -4.74 13.49 7.91
N ARG A 272 -4.07 13.80 9.03
CA ARG A 272 -4.51 14.84 9.98
C ARG A 272 -4.54 16.22 9.33
N HIS A 273 -3.53 16.55 8.51
CA HIS A 273 -3.49 17.80 7.77
C HIS A 273 -4.67 17.91 6.78
N LEU A 274 -4.96 16.86 6.00
CA LEU A 274 -6.11 16.84 5.08
C LEU A 274 -7.44 17.05 5.82
N TRP A 275 -7.63 16.38 6.97
CA TRP A 275 -8.80 16.55 7.83
C TRP A 275 -8.95 17.98 8.34
N GLN A 276 -7.87 18.59 8.81
CA GLN A 276 -7.86 19.98 9.29
C GLN A 276 -8.25 20.95 8.17
N THR A 277 -7.61 20.83 7.00
CA THR A 277 -7.88 21.70 5.84
C THR A 277 -9.33 21.61 5.40
N VAL A 278 -9.92 20.40 5.35
CA VAL A 278 -11.35 20.23 5.03
C VAL A 278 -12.24 20.86 6.12
N GLY A 279 -11.89 20.70 7.40
CA GLY A 279 -12.62 21.32 8.50
C GLY A 279 -12.61 22.84 8.45
N GLU A 280 -11.47 23.44 8.11
CA GLU A 280 -11.30 24.89 7.92
C GLU A 280 -12.11 25.42 6.74
N ASN A 281 -12.20 24.65 5.66
CA ASN A 281 -12.89 25.03 4.42
C ASN A 281 -14.37 24.59 4.36
N ILE A 282 -14.92 24.05 5.46
CA ILE A 282 -16.20 23.31 5.44
C ILE A 282 -17.39 24.09 4.86
N SER A 283 -17.42 25.42 5.05
CA SER A 283 -18.48 26.29 4.52
C SER A 283 -18.39 26.55 3.02
N GLY A 284 -17.25 26.25 2.39
CA GLY A 284 -17.00 26.46 0.96
C GLY A 284 -17.49 25.31 0.08
N TYR A 285 -17.75 24.13 0.65
CA TYR A 285 -18.15 22.95 -0.12
C TYR A 285 -19.66 22.86 -0.34
N ARG A 286 -20.05 22.34 -1.50
CA ARG A 286 -21.46 22.05 -1.83
C ARG A 286 -22.01 20.85 -1.06
N SER A 287 -21.14 19.88 -0.81
CA SER A 287 -21.40 18.67 -0.04
C SER A 287 -20.36 18.56 1.07
N TYR A 288 -20.70 17.90 2.17
CA TYR A 288 -19.70 17.55 3.18
C TYR A 288 -18.72 16.54 2.60
N PRO A 289 -17.43 16.89 2.40
CA PRO A 289 -16.47 15.96 1.80
C PRO A 289 -16.30 14.73 2.68
N ARG A 290 -16.38 13.53 2.08
CA ARG A 290 -16.11 12.28 2.78
C ARG A 290 -14.62 12.02 2.80
N ILE A 291 -14.01 11.97 3.98
CA ILE A 291 -12.59 11.65 4.12
C ILE A 291 -12.48 10.17 4.53
N VAL A 292 -12.00 9.35 3.60
CA VAL A 292 -11.82 7.91 3.77
C VAL A 292 -10.35 7.59 3.58
N GLY A 293 -9.76 6.83 4.50
CA GLY A 293 -8.38 6.45 4.34
C GLY A 293 -7.82 5.57 5.43
N GLU A 294 -6.59 5.14 5.20
CA GLU A 294 -5.78 4.30 6.06
C GLU A 294 -4.43 4.99 6.33
N THR A 295 -3.85 4.74 7.49
CA THR A 295 -2.51 5.20 7.85
C THR A 295 -1.62 4.03 8.25
N GLY A 296 -0.31 4.27 8.39
CA GLY A 296 0.64 3.28 8.90
C GLY A 296 0.40 2.86 10.36
N GLY A 297 1.24 1.95 10.84
CA GLY A 297 1.15 1.34 12.17
C GLY A 297 2.50 0.82 12.67
N LYS A 298 2.65 0.68 13.99
CA LYS A 298 3.84 0.12 14.64
C LYS A 298 3.55 -1.28 15.17
N ASP A 299 3.53 -2.22 14.23
CA ASP A 299 3.04 -3.58 14.43
C ASP A 299 3.98 -4.44 15.26
N PHE A 300 3.40 -5.48 15.88
CA PHE A 300 4.07 -6.31 16.88
C PHE A 300 3.91 -7.81 16.63
N ILE A 301 4.92 -8.56 17.06
CA ILE A 301 4.87 -10.00 17.27
C ILE A 301 5.12 -10.27 18.75
N ILE A 302 4.28 -11.08 19.40
CA ILE A 302 4.53 -11.58 20.75
C ILE A 302 4.52 -13.11 20.79
N ALA A 303 5.61 -13.70 21.27
CA ALA A 303 5.80 -15.14 21.34
C ALA A 303 5.72 -15.62 22.79
N HIS A 304 4.69 -16.40 23.11
CA HIS A 304 4.51 -17.05 24.42
C HIS A 304 5.55 -18.17 24.63
N PRO A 305 5.89 -18.60 25.86
CA PRO A 305 6.80 -19.75 26.09
C PRO A 305 6.43 -21.05 25.38
N SER A 306 5.16 -21.23 25.00
CA SER A 306 4.69 -22.38 24.21
C SER A 306 4.87 -22.22 22.69
N ALA A 307 5.43 -21.11 22.22
CA ALA A 307 5.58 -20.83 20.79
C ALA A 307 6.50 -21.85 20.12
N ASP A 308 6.20 -22.18 18.87
CA ASP A 308 7.11 -22.95 18.02
C ASP A 308 8.24 -22.01 17.55
N PRO A 309 9.52 -22.27 17.93
CA PRO A 309 10.62 -21.36 17.60
C PRO A 309 10.83 -21.15 16.10
N ASP A 310 10.60 -22.17 15.26
CA ASP A 310 10.77 -22.05 13.81
C ASP A 310 9.70 -21.14 13.19
N VAL A 311 8.46 -21.22 13.71
CA VAL A 311 7.36 -20.34 13.30
C VAL A 311 7.66 -18.89 13.70
N VAL A 312 8.18 -18.67 14.92
CA VAL A 312 8.56 -17.33 15.38
C VAL A 312 9.67 -16.74 14.51
N ARG A 313 10.73 -17.51 14.23
CA ARG A 313 11.84 -17.08 13.36
C ARG A 313 11.33 -16.67 11.98
N THR A 314 10.56 -17.52 11.32
CA THR A 314 10.01 -17.23 9.98
C THR A 314 9.07 -16.03 9.99
N ALA A 315 8.21 -15.90 11.01
CA ALA A 315 7.30 -14.77 11.14
C ALA A 315 8.04 -13.44 11.34
N MET A 316 9.09 -13.43 12.17
CA MET A 316 9.95 -12.27 12.37
C MET A 316 10.70 -11.90 11.09
N THR A 317 11.36 -12.86 10.44
CA THR A 317 12.11 -12.62 9.20
C THR A 317 11.22 -12.06 8.10
N ARG A 318 10.08 -12.72 7.81
CA ARG A 318 9.19 -12.27 6.73
C ARG A 318 8.46 -10.99 7.11
N GLY A 319 7.92 -10.92 8.32
CA GLY A 319 7.13 -9.78 8.79
C GLY A 319 7.93 -8.48 8.86
N ALA A 320 9.20 -8.53 9.24
CA ALA A 320 10.05 -7.35 9.38
C ALA A 320 10.77 -6.95 8.09
N PHE A 321 11.16 -7.91 7.26
CA PHE A 321 12.13 -7.65 6.18
C PHE A 321 11.58 -7.83 4.77
N GLU A 322 10.45 -8.51 4.56
CA GLU A 322 9.82 -8.54 3.24
C GLU A 322 9.48 -7.12 2.78
N TYR A 323 9.80 -6.82 1.52
CA TYR A 323 9.69 -5.47 0.96
C TYR A 323 10.40 -4.40 1.82
N GLN A 324 11.55 -4.77 2.37
CA GLN A 324 12.39 -3.90 3.19
C GLN A 324 11.66 -3.29 4.39
N GLY A 325 10.65 -3.96 4.94
CA GLY A 325 9.82 -3.42 6.03
C GLY A 325 8.97 -2.21 5.63
N GLN A 326 8.77 -1.97 4.33
CA GLN A 326 8.00 -0.83 3.80
C GLN A 326 6.53 -1.19 3.53
N LYS A 327 5.93 -1.96 4.45
CA LYS A 327 4.49 -2.27 4.46
C LYS A 327 3.83 -1.52 5.61
N CYS A 328 2.58 -1.08 5.44
CA CYS A 328 1.78 -0.52 6.56
C CYS A 328 1.68 -1.50 7.73
N SER A 329 1.83 -2.80 7.42
CA SER A 329 1.70 -3.91 8.35
C SER A 329 3.03 -4.59 8.74
N ALA A 330 4.18 -3.95 8.49
CA ALA A 330 5.48 -4.56 8.75
C ALA A 330 5.74 -4.73 10.25
N ALA A 331 6.06 -5.95 10.67
CA ALA A 331 6.40 -6.25 12.06
C ALA A 331 7.67 -5.49 12.46
N SER A 332 7.50 -4.51 13.35
CA SER A 332 8.57 -3.57 13.69
C SER A 332 9.00 -3.67 15.16
N ARG A 333 8.34 -4.55 15.92
CA ARG A 333 8.67 -4.94 17.29
C ARG A 333 8.38 -6.42 17.53
N ALA A 334 9.24 -7.08 18.27
CA ALA A 334 9.02 -8.44 18.73
C ALA A 334 9.26 -8.58 20.24
N TYR A 335 8.37 -9.30 20.91
CA TYR A 335 8.43 -9.60 22.34
C TYR A 335 8.51 -11.10 22.51
N ILE A 336 9.68 -11.61 22.90
CA ILE A 336 9.98 -13.03 22.84
C ILE A 336 10.26 -13.59 24.23
N ALA A 337 9.59 -14.68 24.61
CA ALA A 337 9.89 -15.39 25.84
C ALA A 337 11.35 -15.89 25.84
N ARG A 338 12.05 -15.76 26.96
CA ARG A 338 13.45 -16.19 27.10
C ARG A 338 13.66 -17.64 26.67
N SER A 339 12.79 -18.57 27.09
CA SER A 339 12.94 -19.99 26.71
C SER A 339 12.72 -20.29 25.23
N VAL A 340 12.08 -19.38 24.49
CA VAL A 340 11.95 -19.44 23.03
C VAL A 340 13.18 -18.82 22.39
N TRP A 341 13.60 -17.64 22.87
CA TRP A 341 14.81 -16.96 22.37
C TRP A 341 16.06 -17.84 22.51
N ASP A 342 16.24 -18.50 23.66
CA ASP A 342 17.35 -19.43 23.91
C ASP A 342 17.42 -20.60 22.91
N LYS A 343 16.32 -20.91 22.21
CA LYS A 343 16.24 -21.99 21.21
C LYS A 343 16.44 -21.53 19.77
N MET A 344 16.18 -20.26 19.45
CA MET A 344 16.18 -19.77 18.06
C MET A 344 16.93 -18.46 17.81
N GLY A 345 17.34 -17.73 18.85
CA GLY A 345 17.93 -16.40 18.72
C GLY A 345 19.19 -16.40 17.86
N ASP A 346 20.11 -17.32 18.12
CA ASP A 346 21.35 -17.47 17.33
C ASP A 346 21.06 -17.81 15.86
N ASP A 347 20.12 -18.75 15.62
CA ASP A 347 19.71 -19.15 14.27
C ASP A 347 19.02 -18.00 13.53
N PHE A 348 18.21 -17.21 14.23
CA PHE A 348 17.56 -16.02 13.67
C PHE A 348 18.58 -14.95 13.29
N ILE A 349 19.53 -14.64 14.17
CA ILE A 349 20.62 -13.69 13.88
C ILE A 349 21.41 -14.13 12.65
N ALA A 350 21.80 -15.41 12.60
CA ALA A 350 22.53 -15.96 11.46
C ALA A 350 21.71 -15.94 10.15
N GLU A 351 20.41 -16.24 10.23
CA GLU A 351 19.49 -16.15 9.09
C GLU A 351 19.43 -14.71 8.56
N VAL A 352 19.22 -13.73 9.44
CA VAL A 352 19.14 -12.30 9.10
C VAL A 352 20.41 -11.80 8.42
N ASP A 353 21.58 -12.13 8.97
CA ASP A 353 22.88 -11.74 8.38
C ASP A 353 23.14 -12.40 7.02
N SER A 354 22.46 -13.51 6.72
CA SER A 354 22.58 -14.25 5.45
C SER A 354 21.59 -13.79 4.37
N LEU A 355 20.59 -12.96 4.71
CA LEU A 355 19.58 -12.52 3.75
C LEU A 355 20.21 -11.74 2.60
N ALA A 356 19.94 -12.19 1.38
CA ALA A 356 20.42 -11.55 0.17
C ALA A 356 19.67 -10.23 -0.09
N VAL A 357 20.41 -9.13 -0.18
CA VAL A 357 19.91 -7.78 -0.46
C VAL A 357 20.59 -7.28 -1.74
N GLY A 358 19.82 -6.83 -2.73
CA GLY A 358 20.42 -6.41 -3.99
C GLY A 358 19.44 -5.93 -5.05
N ASP A 359 19.90 -5.97 -6.30
CA ASP A 359 19.09 -5.69 -7.48
C ASP A 359 17.95 -6.72 -7.59
N VAL A 360 16.72 -6.25 -7.66
CA VAL A 360 15.52 -7.12 -7.69
C VAL A 360 15.31 -7.81 -9.04
N THR A 361 16.09 -7.46 -10.07
CA THR A 361 16.15 -8.21 -11.33
C THR A 361 16.92 -9.52 -11.19
N ASP A 362 17.77 -9.65 -10.17
CA ASP A 362 18.24 -10.95 -9.69
C ASP A 362 17.20 -11.53 -8.72
N LEU A 363 16.42 -12.49 -9.22
CA LEU A 363 15.31 -13.10 -8.49
C LEU A 363 15.76 -14.02 -7.33
N SER A 364 17.06 -14.13 -7.05
CA SER A 364 17.57 -14.81 -5.86
C SER A 364 17.60 -13.91 -4.61
N ASN A 365 17.53 -12.59 -4.78
CA ASN A 365 17.53 -11.65 -3.67
C ASN A 365 16.23 -11.71 -2.87
N PHE A 366 16.35 -11.67 -1.54
CA PHE A 366 15.22 -11.66 -0.61
C PHE A 366 14.51 -10.29 -0.59
N MET A 367 15.28 -9.21 -0.74
CA MET A 367 14.77 -7.84 -0.71
C MET A 367 15.65 -6.91 -1.56
N GLY A 368 15.08 -5.77 -1.94
CA GLY A 368 15.77 -4.70 -2.67
C GLY A 368 16.23 -3.55 -1.77
N ALA A 369 16.29 -2.34 -2.35
CA ALA A 369 16.58 -1.09 -1.65
C ALA A 369 15.32 -0.44 -1.06
N VAL A 370 15.49 0.46 -0.09
CA VAL A 370 14.38 1.31 0.39
C VAL A 370 14.03 2.37 -0.67
N ILE A 371 12.82 2.94 -0.59
CA ILE A 371 12.17 3.58 -1.75
C ILE A 371 12.87 4.83 -2.27
N ASP A 372 13.44 5.66 -1.39
CA ASP A 372 14.06 6.92 -1.77
C ASP A 372 15.16 7.35 -0.79
N ARG A 373 15.88 8.41 -1.15
CA ARG A 373 16.92 9.03 -0.34
C ARG A 373 16.44 9.41 1.06
N ARG A 374 15.20 9.88 1.21
CA ARG A 374 14.68 10.33 2.51
C ARG A 374 14.43 9.15 3.44
N ALA A 375 13.91 8.05 2.92
CA ALA A 375 13.78 6.80 3.64
C ALA A 375 15.17 6.31 4.09
N PHE A 376 16.14 6.26 3.16
CA PHE A 376 17.52 5.87 3.47
C PHE A 376 18.14 6.72 4.60
N ASP A 377 18.08 8.05 4.49
CA ASP A 377 18.65 8.95 5.50
C ASP A 377 17.99 8.76 6.88
N LYS A 378 16.67 8.55 6.90
CA LYS A 378 15.92 8.25 8.13
C LYS A 378 16.39 6.94 8.77
N HIS A 379 16.53 5.88 7.99
CA HIS A 379 16.97 4.56 8.48
C HIS A 379 18.43 4.58 8.92
N LYS A 380 19.32 5.18 8.12
CA LYS A 380 20.72 5.39 8.47
C LYS A 380 20.86 6.11 9.80
N THR A 381 20.10 7.20 10.00
CA THR A 381 20.11 7.94 11.27
C THR A 381 19.66 7.06 12.44
N ALA A 382 18.59 6.29 12.29
CA ALA A 382 18.09 5.39 13.33
C ALA A 382 19.11 4.29 13.69
N ILE A 383 19.76 3.69 12.70
CA ILE A 383 20.79 2.66 12.90
C ILE A 383 22.05 3.25 13.55
N GLU A 384 22.51 4.42 13.10
CA GLU A 384 23.63 5.13 13.72
C GLU A 384 23.34 5.53 15.17
N GLN A 385 22.08 5.85 15.50
CA GLN A 385 21.66 6.11 16.88
C GLN A 385 21.67 4.84 17.72
N ALA A 386 21.18 3.72 17.18
CA ALA A 386 21.22 2.42 17.87
C ALA A 386 22.66 2.02 18.23
N HIS A 387 23.60 2.13 17.28
CA HIS A 387 25.03 1.84 17.53
C HIS A 387 25.69 2.73 18.58
N LYS A 388 25.17 3.94 18.82
CA LYS A 388 25.70 4.89 19.80
C LYS A 388 25.03 4.76 21.17
N SER A 389 23.94 4.00 21.26
CA SER A 389 23.20 3.83 22.51
C SER A 389 23.94 2.89 23.46
N GLU A 390 23.81 3.13 24.75
CA GLU A 390 24.25 2.17 25.79
C GLU A 390 23.15 1.17 26.16
N THR A 391 21.90 1.40 25.71
CA THR A 391 20.71 0.61 26.05
C THR A 391 20.15 -0.21 24.88
N LEU A 392 20.69 -0.01 23.67
CA LEU A 392 20.28 -0.74 22.47
C LEU A 392 21.48 -1.52 21.94
N ASP A 393 21.28 -2.79 21.63
CA ASP A 393 22.30 -3.66 21.05
C ASP A 393 21.92 -4.04 19.61
N VAL A 394 22.79 -3.76 18.64
CA VAL A 394 22.56 -4.15 17.25
C VAL A 394 23.12 -5.56 17.06
N ILE A 395 22.24 -6.55 17.19
CA ILE A 395 22.61 -7.97 17.25
C ILE A 395 22.70 -8.65 15.88
N ALA A 396 22.14 -8.04 14.82
CA ALA A 396 22.26 -8.50 13.44
C ALA A 396 22.23 -7.31 12.46
N GLY A 397 22.97 -7.39 11.35
CA GLY A 397 22.96 -6.39 10.29
C GLY A 397 23.57 -5.03 10.65
N GLY A 398 22.77 -3.96 10.57
CA GLY A 398 23.20 -2.59 10.86
C GLY A 398 24.01 -1.90 9.75
N LYS A 399 23.98 -2.44 8.53
CA LYS A 399 24.73 -1.91 7.37
C LYS A 399 23.85 -1.10 6.44
N VAL A 400 24.40 0.00 5.93
CA VAL A 400 23.75 0.86 4.92
C VAL A 400 24.75 1.27 3.84
N ASP A 401 24.31 1.35 2.60
CA ASP A 401 25.10 1.81 1.45
C ASP A 401 24.20 2.50 0.42
N ASP A 402 24.47 3.75 0.08
CA ASP A 402 23.77 4.54 -0.94
C ASP A 402 24.58 4.77 -2.22
N SER A 403 25.69 4.05 -2.42
CA SER A 403 26.58 4.27 -3.57
C SER A 403 25.95 3.92 -4.92
N VAL A 404 25.10 2.88 -4.97
CA VAL A 404 24.42 2.39 -6.18
C VAL A 404 22.89 2.47 -6.05
N GLY A 405 22.36 1.95 -4.95
CA GLY A 405 20.94 1.99 -4.62
C GLY A 405 20.78 2.37 -3.15
N TYR A 406 19.57 2.65 -2.70
CA TYR A 406 19.30 3.01 -1.30
C TYR A 406 19.26 1.76 -0.38
N PHE A 407 20.39 1.07 -0.22
CA PHE A 407 20.42 -0.21 0.49
C PHE A 407 20.52 -0.03 2.00
N VAL A 408 19.53 -0.58 2.71
CA VAL A 408 19.51 -0.74 4.16
C VAL A 408 19.36 -2.23 4.43
N HIS A 409 20.36 -2.84 5.07
CA HIS A 409 20.30 -4.27 5.37
C HIS A 409 19.32 -4.54 6.53
N PRO A 410 18.69 -5.73 6.55
CA PRO A 410 17.96 -6.23 7.72
C PRO A 410 18.73 -5.96 9.01
N THR A 411 18.11 -5.25 9.95
CA THR A 411 18.75 -4.85 11.20
C THR A 411 17.88 -5.29 12.35
N VAL A 412 18.47 -6.01 13.30
CA VAL A 412 17.80 -6.41 14.54
C VAL A 412 18.45 -5.67 15.69
N VAL A 413 17.64 -4.96 16.46
CA VAL A 413 18.07 -4.20 17.63
C VAL A 413 17.42 -4.79 18.86
N GLN A 414 18.21 -5.34 19.77
CA GLN A 414 17.73 -5.83 21.05
C GLN A 414 17.75 -4.70 22.09
N ALA A 415 16.70 -4.63 22.91
CA ALA A 415 16.63 -3.73 24.05
C ALA A 415 16.07 -4.43 25.29
N ASP A 416 16.70 -4.20 26.43
CA ASP A 416 16.20 -4.65 27.73
C ASP A 416 14.99 -3.80 28.18
N ASP A 417 14.92 -2.54 27.76
CA ASP A 417 13.81 -1.63 28.05
C ASP A 417 12.90 -1.49 26.82
N PRO A 418 11.68 -2.09 26.84
CA PRO A 418 10.73 -1.98 25.74
C PRO A 418 10.00 -0.62 25.68
N THR A 419 10.41 0.37 26.49
CA THR A 419 9.92 1.76 26.44
C THR A 419 10.85 2.72 25.69
N ASP A 420 11.89 2.19 25.02
CA ASP A 420 12.71 2.99 24.12
C ASP A 420 11.92 3.50 22.90
N VAL A 421 12.30 4.67 22.38
CA VAL A 421 11.67 5.31 21.22
C VAL A 421 11.64 4.41 19.98
N MET A 422 12.55 3.45 19.85
CA MET A 422 12.57 2.49 18.74
C MET A 422 11.36 1.55 18.74
N PHE A 423 10.72 1.35 19.90
CA PHE A 423 9.48 0.60 20.03
C PHE A 423 8.24 1.43 19.69
N ASP A 424 8.30 2.76 19.73
CA ASP A 424 7.17 3.64 19.39
C ASP A 424 7.22 4.14 17.94
N THR A 425 8.42 4.49 17.46
CA THR A 425 8.57 5.17 16.17
C THR A 425 8.43 4.20 14.99
N GLU A 426 7.53 4.53 14.06
CA GLU A 426 7.40 3.86 12.76
C GLU A 426 8.51 4.33 11.81
N TYR A 427 9.49 3.46 11.54
CA TYR A 427 10.59 3.77 10.62
C TYR A 427 10.28 3.46 9.16
N PHE A 428 9.38 2.50 8.90
CA PHE A 428 9.02 2.05 7.56
C PHE A 428 10.26 1.56 6.79
N GLY A 429 10.99 0.63 7.41
CA GLY A 429 12.28 0.14 6.98
C GLY A 429 12.61 -1.19 7.65
N PRO A 430 13.70 -1.86 7.24
CA PRO A 430 14.00 -3.23 7.65
C PRO A 430 14.70 -3.25 9.03
N ILE A 431 14.05 -2.66 10.04
CA ILE A 431 14.56 -2.51 11.41
C ILE A 431 13.56 -3.15 12.38
N LEU A 432 13.97 -4.25 13.02
CA LEU A 432 13.18 -4.96 14.02
C LEU A 432 13.74 -4.71 15.42
N ALA A 433 12.93 -4.09 16.28
CA ALA A 433 13.25 -4.00 17.71
C ALA A 433 12.80 -5.28 18.44
N VAL A 434 13.67 -5.87 19.25
CA VAL A 434 13.40 -7.12 19.98
C VAL A 434 13.56 -6.89 21.48
N HIS A 435 12.53 -7.27 22.23
CA HIS A 435 12.59 -7.35 23.68
C HIS A 435 12.43 -8.81 24.11
N VAL A 436 13.37 -9.32 24.90
CA VAL A 436 13.33 -10.68 25.46
C VAL A 436 12.88 -10.59 26.92
N TYR A 437 11.73 -11.17 27.23
CA TYR A 437 11.13 -11.14 28.56
C TYR A 437 11.24 -12.52 29.25
N ASP A 438 11.25 -12.55 30.59
CA ASP A 438 11.24 -13.80 31.34
C ASP A 438 9.91 -14.53 31.18
N ASP A 439 9.92 -15.85 30.99
CA ASP A 439 8.71 -16.64 30.71
C ASP A 439 7.53 -16.38 31.66
N SER A 440 7.81 -16.10 32.94
CA SER A 440 6.80 -15.79 33.97
C SER A 440 6.09 -14.45 33.75
N ASP A 441 6.67 -13.57 32.95
CA ASP A 441 6.27 -12.18 32.79
C ASP A 441 5.46 -11.95 31.51
N PHE A 442 4.99 -13.02 30.87
CA PHE A 442 4.21 -12.96 29.63
C PHE A 442 3.05 -11.95 29.68
N GLU A 443 2.22 -11.99 30.72
CA GLU A 443 1.08 -11.07 30.83
C GLU A 443 1.56 -9.62 31.01
N ALA A 444 2.66 -9.41 31.74
CA ALA A 444 3.25 -8.09 31.92
C ALA A 444 3.83 -7.55 30.60
N ALA A 445 4.50 -8.39 29.81
CA ALA A 445 5.00 -8.03 28.49
C ALA A 445 3.85 -7.67 27.53
N VAL A 446 2.75 -8.43 27.54
CA VAL A 446 1.53 -8.12 26.77
C VAL A 446 0.96 -6.74 27.15
N HIS A 447 0.82 -6.46 28.45
CA HIS A 447 0.30 -5.17 28.92
C HIS A 447 1.24 -4.00 28.61
N GLN A 448 2.56 -4.19 28.76
CA GLN A 448 3.53 -3.15 28.43
C GLN A 448 3.50 -2.82 26.93
N MET A 449 3.51 -3.84 26.08
CA MET A 449 3.48 -3.69 24.62
C MET A 449 2.25 -2.91 24.15
N GLU A 450 1.08 -3.26 24.70
CA GLU A 450 -0.21 -2.64 24.39
C GLU A 450 -0.26 -1.18 24.85
N ALA A 451 0.21 -0.88 26.06
CA ALA A 451 0.16 0.46 26.62
C ALA A 451 1.14 1.45 25.98
N PHE A 452 2.22 0.98 25.34
CA PHE A 452 3.32 1.83 24.94
C PHE A 452 3.16 2.46 23.54
N SER A 453 2.80 1.66 22.52
CA SER A 453 2.63 2.20 21.17
C SER A 453 1.28 2.88 21.04
N GLN A 454 1.25 4.09 20.47
CA GLN A 454 -0.02 4.79 20.26
C GLN A 454 -0.96 4.04 19.32
N TYR A 455 -0.41 3.34 18.31
CA TYR A 455 -1.19 2.67 17.27
C TYR A 455 -0.43 1.47 16.68
N ALA A 456 -1.08 0.31 16.57
CA ALA A 456 -0.68 -0.78 15.68
C ALA A 456 -1.82 -1.09 14.72
N LEU A 457 -1.49 -1.34 13.45
CA LEU A 457 -2.49 -1.75 12.47
C LEU A 457 -2.75 -3.25 12.63
N THR A 458 -1.67 -4.04 12.73
CA THR A 458 -1.73 -5.49 12.89
C THR A 458 -0.96 -5.96 14.12
N GLY A 459 -1.38 -7.11 14.68
CA GLY A 459 -0.76 -7.74 15.83
C GLY A 459 -0.74 -9.25 15.73
N CYS A 460 0.37 -9.88 16.09
CA CYS A 460 0.51 -11.33 16.04
C CYS A 460 0.86 -11.93 17.40
N ILE A 461 0.10 -12.93 17.85
CA ILE A 461 0.50 -13.82 18.94
C ILE A 461 0.88 -15.20 18.38
N ILE A 462 2.07 -15.68 18.76
CA ILE A 462 2.55 -17.03 18.43
C ILE A 462 2.57 -17.85 19.71
N ALA A 463 1.72 -18.88 19.77
CA ALA A 463 1.57 -19.77 20.91
C ALA A 463 0.91 -21.09 20.50
N GLN A 464 1.13 -22.16 21.26
CA GLN A 464 0.37 -23.41 21.19
C GLN A 464 -0.60 -23.56 22.38
N ASP A 465 -0.38 -22.83 23.48
CA ASP A 465 -1.30 -22.81 24.63
C ASP A 465 -2.59 -22.05 24.31
N ARG A 466 -3.71 -22.76 24.31
CA ARG A 466 -5.04 -22.20 23.99
C ARG A 466 -5.54 -21.19 25.02
N LYS A 467 -5.14 -21.29 26.29
CA LYS A 467 -5.51 -20.32 27.33
C LYS A 467 -4.75 -19.02 27.12
N ALA A 468 -3.44 -19.10 26.84
CA ALA A 468 -2.63 -17.93 26.53
C ALA A 468 -3.17 -17.19 25.28
N ILE A 469 -3.52 -17.94 24.23
CA ILE A 469 -4.13 -17.37 23.02
C ILE A 469 -5.46 -16.67 23.36
N ALA A 470 -6.39 -17.36 24.02
CA ALA A 470 -7.70 -16.80 24.32
C ALA A 470 -7.62 -15.56 25.23
N TRP A 471 -6.74 -15.60 26.23
CA TRP A 471 -6.49 -14.46 27.11
C TRP A 471 -5.89 -13.27 26.34
N SER A 472 -4.87 -13.52 25.51
CA SER A 472 -4.22 -12.45 24.75
C SER A 472 -5.13 -11.83 23.70
N MET A 473 -6.03 -12.61 23.08
CA MET A 473 -7.04 -12.08 22.17
C MET A 473 -7.98 -11.08 22.86
N GLU A 474 -8.31 -11.29 24.14
CA GLU A 474 -9.12 -10.34 24.91
C GLU A 474 -8.27 -9.15 25.38
N ALA A 475 -7.06 -9.41 25.88
CA ALA A 475 -6.15 -8.36 26.37
C ALA A 475 -5.71 -7.39 25.25
N LEU A 476 -5.50 -7.89 24.03
CA LEU A 476 -5.01 -7.14 22.87
C LEU A 476 -6.12 -6.69 21.92
N ARG A 477 -7.40 -6.87 22.31
CA ARG A 477 -8.57 -6.61 21.47
C ARG A 477 -8.62 -5.19 20.88
N PHE A 478 -8.04 -4.22 21.58
CA PHE A 478 -7.99 -2.81 21.17
C PHE A 478 -6.58 -2.35 20.76
N ALA A 479 -5.61 -3.25 20.76
CA ALA A 479 -4.21 -2.95 20.45
C ALA A 479 -3.94 -2.94 18.93
N ALA A 480 -4.65 -3.78 18.17
CA ALA A 480 -4.50 -3.91 16.73
C ALA A 480 -5.86 -4.15 16.04
N GLY A 481 -5.99 -3.71 14.79
CA GLY A 481 -7.20 -3.93 13.98
C GLY A 481 -7.25 -5.30 13.30
N ASN A 482 -6.10 -5.93 13.10
CA ASN A 482 -5.92 -7.19 12.38
C ASN A 482 -5.05 -8.19 13.13
#